data_AF-A0A922XFF9-F1
#
_entry.id   AF-A0A922XFF9-F1
#
_cell.length_a   1.000
_cell.length_b   1.000
_cell.length_c   1.000
_cell.angle_alpha   90.00
_cell.angle_beta   90.00
_cell.angle_gamma   90.00
#
_symmetry.space_group_name_H-M   'P 1'
#
loop_
_entity.id
_entity.type
_entity.pdbx_description
1 polymer ?
#
loop_
_entity_poly.entity_id
_entity_poly.type
_entity_poly.pdbx_seq_one_letter_code
_entity_poly.pdbx_strand_id
1 'polypeptide(L)'
;MPPPTQPPQSRSAGAPAGGFDARIAQLKADLCAQGARVQAIIEGGFDAIFSQDSEAAQEVIRADEVIDRIDVQIERAAVLLLTDATAAGAQLAPEQLRMVLTIVKINNELERIADISVTIAEQVGVFLGGGYGTLTPHARPAPAPPPAGTPAPRASPDALPPTFRVLCNSVVGIIRDSVASLERLDAELARVVLLSEEAVAEFKRALLTDVHRQLSAGSISIDLASALHDVANQCLVIADHCTNVAEQVMYVVSGKIMRHTAGHWQEVAGQP
;
A
#
# COMPACT_ATOMS: atom_id res chain seq x y z
N MET A 1 42.46 -43.76 -38.04
CA MET A 1 41.51 -42.62 -37.96
C MET A 1 40.78 -42.72 -36.64
N PRO A 2 40.87 -41.71 -35.76
CA PRO A 2 40.03 -41.67 -34.56
C PRO A 2 38.57 -41.42 -34.96
N PRO A 3 37.58 -41.91 -34.19
CA PRO A 3 36.17 -41.68 -34.49
C PRO A 3 35.81 -40.20 -34.25
N PRO A 4 34.77 -39.67 -34.93
CA PRO A 4 34.36 -38.28 -34.77
C PRO A 4 33.83 -38.05 -33.35
N THR A 5 34.36 -37.00 -32.71
CA THR A 5 33.87 -36.45 -31.45
C THR A 5 32.40 -36.04 -31.59
N GLN A 6 31.53 -36.63 -30.76
CA GLN A 6 30.13 -36.22 -30.66
C GLN A 6 30.04 -34.77 -30.15
N PRO A 7 29.09 -33.96 -30.66
CA PRO A 7 28.86 -32.62 -30.15
C PRO A 7 28.34 -32.66 -28.71
N PRO A 8 28.62 -31.63 -27.90
CA PRO A 8 28.20 -31.58 -26.51
C PRO A 8 26.67 -31.62 -26.44
N GLN A 9 26.13 -32.60 -25.71
CA GLN A 9 24.72 -32.65 -25.37
C GLN A 9 24.37 -31.37 -24.59
N SER A 10 23.42 -30.60 -25.10
CA SER A 10 22.83 -29.48 -24.38
C SER A 10 22.31 -30.01 -23.05
N ARG A 11 22.91 -29.58 -21.95
CA ARG A 11 22.35 -29.80 -20.61
C ARG A 11 20.96 -29.16 -20.63
N SER A 12 19.91 -29.97 -20.58
CA SER A 12 18.60 -29.47 -20.19
C SER A 12 18.80 -28.80 -18.83
N ALA A 13 18.59 -27.49 -18.77
CA ALA A 13 18.37 -26.82 -17.50
C ALA A 13 17.17 -27.54 -16.89
N GLY A 14 17.42 -28.37 -15.88
CA GLY A 14 16.40 -29.18 -15.24
C GLY A 14 15.27 -28.26 -14.81
N ALA A 15 14.05 -28.58 -15.25
CA ALA A 15 12.87 -27.84 -14.84
C ALA A 15 12.88 -27.68 -13.30
N PRO A 16 12.74 -26.47 -12.76
CA PRO A 16 12.76 -26.26 -11.32
C PRO A 16 11.70 -27.15 -10.64
N ALA A 17 12.06 -27.75 -9.50
CA ALA A 17 11.24 -28.71 -8.79
C ALA A 17 9.85 -28.11 -8.48
N GLY A 18 8.78 -28.72 -9.04
CA GLY A 18 7.39 -28.36 -8.75
C GLY A 18 6.50 -28.02 -9.97
N GLY A 19 7.06 -27.80 -11.16
CA GLY A 19 6.26 -27.43 -12.35
C GLY A 19 5.70 -25.99 -12.29
N PHE A 20 5.00 -25.55 -13.33
CA PHE A 20 4.51 -24.17 -13.43
C PHE A 20 3.42 -23.85 -12.40
N ASP A 21 2.53 -24.79 -12.08
CA ASP A 21 1.48 -24.62 -11.07
C ASP A 21 2.06 -24.28 -9.69
N ALA A 22 3.07 -25.02 -9.25
CA ALA A 22 3.70 -24.76 -7.94
C ALA A 22 4.38 -23.39 -7.90
N ARG A 23 4.99 -22.95 -9.00
CA ARG A 23 5.61 -21.62 -9.08
C ARG A 23 4.57 -20.50 -9.04
N ILE A 24 3.42 -20.67 -9.69
CA ILE A 24 2.31 -19.71 -9.60
C ILE A 24 1.75 -19.68 -8.18
N ALA A 25 1.59 -20.84 -7.53
CA ALA A 25 1.14 -20.92 -6.15
C ALA A 25 2.13 -20.23 -5.19
N GLN A 26 3.44 -20.38 -5.43
CA GLN A 26 4.48 -19.70 -4.66
C GLN A 26 4.41 -18.18 -4.86
N LEU A 27 4.30 -17.70 -6.10
CA LEU A 27 4.12 -16.27 -6.38
C LEU A 27 2.88 -15.68 -5.67
N LYS A 28 1.76 -16.43 -5.64
CA LYS A 28 0.57 -16.01 -4.88
C LYS A 28 0.87 -15.93 -3.38
N ALA A 29 1.57 -16.91 -2.82
CA ALA A 29 1.93 -16.92 -1.41
C ALA A 29 2.86 -15.74 -1.05
N ASP A 30 3.84 -15.46 -1.91
CA ASP A 30 4.76 -14.33 -1.75
C ASP A 30 4.02 -12.98 -1.78
N LEU A 31 3.07 -12.83 -2.71
CA LEU A 31 2.21 -11.66 -2.79
C LEU A 31 1.33 -11.48 -1.54
N CYS A 32 0.75 -12.56 -1.02
CA CYS A 32 -0.06 -12.50 0.22
C CYS A 32 0.82 -12.07 1.41
N ALA A 33 2.04 -12.60 1.49
CA ALA A 33 2.99 -12.21 2.52
C ALA A 33 3.41 -10.73 2.40
N GLN A 34 3.55 -10.21 1.17
CA GLN A 34 3.78 -8.78 0.97
C GLN A 34 2.55 -7.95 1.38
N GLY A 35 1.33 -8.38 1.06
CA GLY A 35 0.11 -7.72 1.52
C GLY A 35 0.06 -7.57 3.05
N ALA A 36 0.45 -8.61 3.79
CA ALA A 36 0.55 -8.55 5.25
C ALA A 36 1.62 -7.55 5.74
N ARG A 37 2.76 -7.43 5.03
CA ARG A 37 3.79 -6.41 5.35
C ARG A 37 3.27 -5.00 5.11
N VAL A 38 2.60 -4.78 3.98
CA VAL A 38 2.00 -3.49 3.62
C VAL A 38 0.93 -3.08 4.63
N GLN A 39 0.08 -4.01 5.06
CA GLN A 39 -0.87 -3.75 6.14
C GLN A 39 -0.15 -3.31 7.42
N ALA A 40 0.93 -4.00 7.82
CA ALA A 40 1.65 -3.69 9.05
C ALA A 40 2.32 -2.30 9.03
N ILE A 41 2.87 -1.87 7.88
CA ILE A 41 3.51 -0.54 7.79
C ILE A 41 2.49 0.60 7.79
N ILE A 42 1.29 0.42 7.21
CA ILE A 42 0.21 1.41 7.31
C ILE A 42 -0.26 1.53 8.76
N GLU A 43 -0.52 0.39 9.42
CA GLU A 43 -0.91 0.36 10.83
C GLU A 43 0.16 1.07 11.69
N GLY A 44 1.44 0.74 11.47
CA GLY A 44 2.56 1.40 12.13
C GLY A 44 2.66 2.91 11.86
N GLY A 45 2.41 3.35 10.62
CA GLY A 45 2.44 4.77 10.26
C GLY A 45 1.37 5.59 10.98
N PHE A 46 0.15 5.05 11.06
CA PHE A 46 -0.91 5.70 11.84
C PHE A 46 -0.65 5.65 13.35
N ASP A 47 -0.18 4.52 13.87
CA ASP A 47 0.16 4.38 15.29
C ASP A 47 1.26 5.34 15.69
N ALA A 48 2.27 5.56 14.85
CA ALA A 48 3.33 6.55 15.07
C ALA A 48 2.78 7.98 15.16
N ILE A 49 1.79 8.34 14.33
CA ILE A 49 1.11 9.65 14.45
C ILE A 49 0.36 9.76 15.78
N PHE A 50 -0.42 8.75 16.15
CA PHE A 50 -1.26 8.81 17.35
C PHE A 50 -0.47 8.76 18.66
N SER A 51 0.64 8.01 18.67
CA SER A 51 1.57 7.93 19.80
C SER A 51 2.59 9.06 19.80
N GLN A 52 2.66 9.84 18.71
CA GLN A 52 3.68 10.86 18.47
C GLN A 52 5.11 10.29 18.60
N ASP A 53 5.29 9.05 18.13
CA ASP A 53 6.54 8.31 18.27
C ASP A 53 7.37 8.39 16.97
N SER A 54 8.43 9.20 17.02
CA SER A 54 9.36 9.34 15.89
C SER A 54 10.22 8.10 15.64
N GLU A 55 10.46 7.27 16.66
CA GLU A 55 11.22 6.03 16.50
C GLU A 55 10.36 5.01 15.75
N ALA A 56 9.09 4.85 16.14
CA ALA A 56 8.13 4.04 15.41
C ALA A 56 7.96 4.51 13.95
N ALA A 57 7.92 5.83 13.70
CA ALA A 57 7.89 6.38 12.34
C ALA A 57 9.14 5.96 11.53
N GLN A 58 10.32 6.00 12.14
CA GLN A 58 11.56 5.61 11.48
C GLN A 58 11.66 4.09 11.24
N GLU A 59 10.99 3.28 12.06
CA GLU A 59 10.84 1.85 11.80
C GLU A 59 9.98 1.57 10.57
N VAL A 60 8.87 2.30 10.38
CA VAL A 60 8.02 2.21 9.17
C VAL A 60 8.85 2.50 7.92
N ILE A 61 9.60 3.62 7.93
CA ILE A 61 10.46 4.02 6.80
C ILE A 61 11.51 2.94 6.48
N ARG A 62 12.10 2.31 7.51
CA ARG A 62 13.09 1.22 7.30
C ARG A 62 12.46 -0.08 6.83
N ALA A 63 11.21 -0.36 7.24
CA ALA A 63 10.50 -1.57 6.84
C ALA A 63 10.16 -1.57 5.34
N ASP A 64 9.97 -0.38 4.76
CA ASP A 64 9.69 -0.18 3.34
C ASP A 64 10.79 -0.73 2.42
N GLU A 65 12.08 -0.60 2.81
CA GLU A 65 13.19 -1.17 2.04
C GLU A 65 13.06 -2.70 1.83
N VAL A 66 12.38 -3.39 2.73
CA VAL A 66 12.10 -4.83 2.59
C VAL A 66 11.03 -5.06 1.53
N ILE A 67 10.01 -4.20 1.47
CA ILE A 67 8.92 -4.27 0.50
C ILE A 67 9.47 -4.00 -0.91
N ASP A 68 10.25 -2.93 -1.11
CA ASP A 68 10.93 -2.63 -2.38
C ASP A 68 11.70 -3.83 -2.96
N ARG A 69 12.43 -4.53 -2.08
CA ARG A 69 13.22 -5.69 -2.50
C ARG A 69 12.33 -6.87 -2.87
N ILE A 70 11.22 -7.09 -2.16
CA ILE A 70 10.30 -8.20 -2.42
C ILE A 70 9.49 -7.91 -3.68
N ASP A 71 9.07 -6.67 -3.90
CA ASP A 71 8.40 -6.21 -5.11
C ASP A 71 9.17 -6.63 -6.37
N VAL A 72 10.45 -6.23 -6.43
CA VAL A 72 11.35 -6.61 -7.53
C VAL A 72 11.54 -8.12 -7.63
N GLN A 73 11.53 -8.86 -6.52
CA GLN A 73 11.64 -10.32 -6.53
C GLN A 73 10.40 -10.98 -7.13
N ILE A 74 9.20 -10.53 -6.76
CA ILE A 74 7.93 -11.04 -7.27
C ILE A 74 7.85 -10.80 -8.79
N GLU A 75 8.16 -9.58 -9.25
CA GLU A 75 8.16 -9.26 -10.68
C GLU A 75 9.14 -10.11 -11.47
N ARG A 76 10.38 -10.24 -10.98
CA ARG A 76 11.41 -11.07 -11.63
C ARG A 76 11.00 -12.53 -11.68
N ALA A 77 10.43 -13.06 -10.59
CA ALA A 77 9.97 -14.44 -10.54
C ALA A 77 8.82 -14.70 -11.52
N ALA A 78 7.90 -13.76 -11.69
CA ALA A 78 6.84 -13.82 -12.70
C ALA A 78 7.42 -13.82 -14.13
N VAL A 79 8.37 -12.93 -14.44
CA VAL A 79 9.04 -12.87 -15.75
C VAL A 79 9.80 -14.16 -16.05
N LEU A 80 10.55 -14.67 -15.07
CA LEU A 80 11.29 -15.93 -15.22
C LEU A 80 10.34 -17.11 -15.44
N LEU A 81 9.20 -17.14 -14.75
CA LEU A 81 8.17 -18.18 -14.95
C LEU A 81 7.67 -18.20 -16.39
N LEU A 82 7.31 -17.04 -16.94
CA LEU A 82 6.82 -16.92 -18.31
C LEU A 82 7.93 -17.21 -19.33
N THR A 83 9.16 -16.79 -19.06
CA THR A 83 10.32 -17.08 -19.90
C THR A 83 10.60 -18.59 -19.96
N ASP A 84 10.57 -19.27 -18.83
CA ASP A 84 10.77 -20.72 -18.78
C ASP A 84 9.61 -21.47 -19.47
N ALA A 85 8.38 -21.01 -19.30
CA ALA A 85 7.21 -21.58 -19.96
C ALA A 85 7.33 -21.50 -21.49
N THR A 86 7.71 -20.32 -22.00
CA THR A 86 7.93 -20.12 -23.45
C THR A 86 9.11 -20.93 -23.97
N ALA A 87 10.24 -20.96 -23.26
CA ALA A 87 11.41 -21.74 -23.66
C ALA A 87 11.14 -23.25 -23.68
N ALA A 88 10.31 -23.74 -22.77
CA ALA A 88 9.89 -25.14 -22.70
C ALA A 88 8.78 -25.50 -23.71
N GLY A 89 8.23 -24.53 -24.45
CA GLY A 89 7.05 -24.73 -25.30
C GLY A 89 5.81 -25.15 -24.51
N ALA A 90 5.74 -24.81 -23.22
CA ALA A 90 4.61 -25.13 -22.36
C ALA A 90 3.41 -24.25 -22.69
N GLN A 91 2.21 -24.84 -22.68
CA GLN A 91 0.96 -24.10 -22.75
C GLN A 91 0.45 -23.85 -21.33
N LEU A 92 0.41 -22.59 -20.93
CA LEU A 92 -0.26 -22.19 -19.70
C LEU A 92 -1.76 -21.97 -19.99
N ALA A 93 -2.61 -22.48 -19.11
CA ALA A 93 -4.04 -22.24 -19.18
C ALA A 93 -4.36 -20.74 -18.99
N PRO A 94 -5.47 -20.24 -19.55
CA PRO A 94 -5.88 -18.84 -19.38
C PRO A 94 -5.93 -18.39 -17.92
N GLU A 95 -6.36 -19.27 -17.00
CA GLU A 95 -6.43 -18.99 -15.56
C GLU A 95 -5.04 -18.79 -14.94
N GLN A 96 -4.04 -19.56 -15.38
CA GLN A 96 -2.66 -19.43 -14.94
C GLN A 96 -2.05 -18.10 -15.40
N LEU A 97 -2.24 -17.73 -16.66
CA LEU A 97 -1.80 -16.44 -17.20
C LEU A 97 -2.48 -15.28 -16.49
N ARG A 98 -3.79 -15.40 -16.25
CA ARG A 98 -4.56 -14.41 -15.50
C ARG A 98 -4.02 -14.24 -14.09
N MET A 99 -3.73 -15.33 -13.39
CA MET A 99 -3.16 -15.30 -12.05
C MET A 99 -1.81 -14.59 -12.03
N VAL A 100 -0.88 -14.92 -12.94
CA VAL A 100 0.44 -14.27 -13.00
C VAL A 100 0.31 -12.77 -13.26
N LEU A 101 -0.54 -12.36 -14.20
CA LEU A 101 -0.79 -10.94 -14.48
C LEU A 101 -1.44 -10.22 -13.29
N THR A 102 -2.41 -10.87 -12.64
CA THR A 102 -3.09 -10.35 -11.44
C THR A 102 -2.08 -10.12 -10.32
N ILE A 103 -1.15 -11.08 -10.13
CA ILE A 103 -0.10 -10.97 -9.12
C ILE A 103 0.75 -9.72 -9.36
N VAL A 104 1.26 -9.52 -10.57
CA VAL A 104 2.08 -8.34 -10.89
C VAL A 104 1.31 -7.03 -10.71
N LYS A 105 0.03 -6.99 -11.12
CA LYS A 105 -0.78 -5.78 -10.96
C LYS A 105 -1.06 -5.44 -9.50
N ILE A 106 -1.44 -6.42 -8.69
CA ILE A 106 -1.67 -6.23 -7.25
C ILE A 106 -0.36 -5.87 -6.54
N ASN A 107 0.75 -6.49 -6.94
CA ASN A 107 2.08 -6.20 -6.39
C ASN A 107 2.41 -4.69 -6.51
N ASN A 108 2.16 -4.09 -7.67
CA ASN A 108 2.32 -2.65 -7.89
C ASN A 108 1.38 -1.81 -7.01
N GLU A 109 0.11 -2.19 -6.82
CA GLU A 109 -0.79 -1.44 -5.91
C GLU A 109 -0.31 -1.53 -4.46
N LEU A 110 0.25 -2.68 -4.04
CA LEU A 110 0.81 -2.86 -2.71
C LEU A 110 2.07 -2.01 -2.48
N GLU A 111 2.96 -1.87 -3.46
CA GLU A 111 4.11 -0.95 -3.41
C GLU A 111 3.65 0.50 -3.25
N ARG A 112 2.65 0.94 -4.02
CA ARG A 112 2.12 2.31 -3.90
C ARG A 112 1.56 2.60 -2.52
N ILE A 113 0.88 1.64 -1.92
CA ILE A 113 0.38 1.79 -0.55
C ILE A 113 1.54 1.85 0.45
N ALA A 114 2.63 1.14 0.20
CA ALA A 114 3.84 1.20 1.02
C ALA A 114 4.50 2.58 0.99
N ASP A 115 4.70 3.15 -0.20
CA ASP A 115 5.19 4.52 -0.42
C ASP A 115 4.35 5.56 0.35
N ILE A 116 3.02 5.40 0.31
CA ILE A 116 2.10 6.30 1.00
C ILE A 116 2.26 6.16 2.52
N SER A 117 2.53 4.95 3.03
CA SER A 117 2.77 4.71 4.46
C SER A 117 4.05 5.41 4.93
N VAL A 118 5.10 5.42 4.12
CA VAL A 118 6.32 6.20 4.36
C VAL A 118 5.98 7.69 4.41
N THR A 119 5.21 8.19 3.44
CA THR A 119 4.76 9.60 3.40
C THR A 119 3.97 9.97 4.66
N ILE A 120 3.12 9.08 5.18
CA ILE A 120 2.39 9.27 6.44
C ILE A 120 3.35 9.31 7.63
N ALA A 121 4.32 8.38 7.70
CA ALA A 121 5.31 8.34 8.77
C ALA A 121 6.18 9.61 8.82
N GLU A 122 6.52 10.19 7.67
CA GLU A 122 7.24 11.47 7.57
C GLU A 122 6.45 12.65 8.17
N GLN A 123 5.12 12.57 8.26
CA GLN A 123 4.31 13.63 8.88
C GLN A 123 4.41 13.67 10.40
N VAL A 124 4.91 12.62 11.07
CA VAL A 124 4.95 12.52 12.55
C VAL A 124 5.69 13.70 13.18
N GLY A 125 6.75 14.21 12.54
CA GLY A 125 7.48 15.40 13.00
C GLY A 125 6.61 16.66 13.07
N VAL A 126 5.62 16.79 12.18
CA VAL A 126 4.67 17.92 12.17
C VAL A 126 3.66 17.79 13.30
N PHE A 127 3.19 16.56 13.56
CA PHE A 127 2.31 16.25 14.70
C PHE A 127 2.99 16.42 16.06
N LEU A 128 4.32 16.52 16.11
CA LEU A 128 5.11 16.84 17.30
C LEU A 128 5.30 18.35 17.54
N GLY A 129 4.71 19.20 16.70
CA GLY A 129 4.85 20.66 16.79
C GLY A 129 6.05 21.24 16.05
N GLY A 130 6.73 20.44 15.22
CA GLY A 130 7.64 20.98 14.20
C GLY A 130 6.81 21.57 13.07
N GLY A 131 6.95 22.85 12.73
CA GLY A 131 6.33 23.38 11.51
C GLY A 131 6.81 22.63 10.26
N TYR A 132 6.27 22.96 9.07
CA TYR A 132 6.76 22.43 7.80
C TYR A 132 8.25 22.79 7.58
N GLY A 133 9.14 21.91 8.03
CA GLY A 133 10.58 22.07 7.85
C GLY A 133 11.42 21.58 9.02
N THR A 134 11.53 20.26 9.21
CA THR A 134 12.77 19.58 9.64
C THR A 134 12.58 18.06 9.63
N LEU A 135 12.62 17.45 8.46
CA LEU A 135 13.18 16.10 8.31
C LEU A 135 14.20 16.16 7.17
N THR A 136 15.28 16.91 7.39
CA THR A 136 16.50 16.75 6.59
C THR A 136 17.46 15.83 7.35
N PRO A 137 18.21 14.93 6.69
CA PRO A 137 19.15 13.99 7.34
C PRO A 137 20.42 14.67 7.89
N HIS A 138 20.43 16.00 8.05
CA HIS A 138 21.54 16.75 8.60
C HIS A 138 21.05 17.63 9.74
N ALA A 139 21.32 17.14 10.96
CA ALA A 139 21.07 17.82 12.21
C ALA A 139 21.61 19.27 12.17
N ARG A 140 20.73 20.26 12.38
CA ARG A 140 21.15 21.55 12.93
C ARG A 140 21.11 21.48 14.45
N PRO A 141 22.06 22.12 15.16
CA PRO A 141 22.00 22.22 16.61
C PRO A 141 20.75 23.01 17.03
N ALA A 142 20.17 22.59 18.16
CA ALA A 142 18.95 23.15 18.72
C ALA A 142 19.03 24.68 18.89
N PRO A 143 17.95 25.44 18.59
CA PRO A 143 17.92 26.86 18.87
C PRO A 143 18.00 27.13 20.39
N ALA A 144 18.64 28.24 20.75
CA ALA A 144 18.83 28.66 22.15
C ALA A 144 17.49 28.83 22.89
N PRO A 145 17.43 28.54 24.20
CA PRO A 145 16.20 28.66 24.97
C PRO A 145 15.71 30.12 25.00
N PRO A 146 14.38 30.34 24.91
CA PRO A 146 13.82 31.69 24.95
C PRO A 146 14.06 32.38 26.31
N PRO A 147 14.13 33.73 26.34
CA PRO A 147 14.35 34.47 27.57
C PRO A 147 13.22 34.25 28.59
N ALA A 148 13.62 34.05 29.85
CA ALA A 148 12.71 33.85 30.97
C ALA A 148 11.85 35.10 31.21
N GLY A 149 10.54 35.02 30.95
CA GLY A 149 9.60 36.08 31.33
C GLY A 149 8.37 36.25 30.45
N THR A 150 8.33 35.66 29.26
CA THR A 150 7.10 35.66 28.45
C THR A 150 6.23 34.47 28.87
N PRO A 151 5.02 34.66 29.42
CA PRO A 151 4.09 33.55 29.53
C PRO A 151 3.72 33.15 28.09
N ALA A 152 4.27 32.03 27.62
CA ALA A 152 3.74 31.36 26.44
C ALA A 152 2.25 31.10 26.70
N PRO A 153 1.37 31.26 25.69
CA PRO A 153 -0.02 30.86 25.86
C PRO A 153 -0.03 29.41 26.34
N ARG A 154 -0.57 29.17 27.54
CA ARG A 154 -0.83 27.81 28.03
C ARG A 154 -2.03 27.29 27.26
N ALA A 155 -1.72 26.82 26.07
CA ALA A 155 -2.61 26.05 25.26
C ALA A 155 -2.64 24.63 25.88
N SER A 156 -3.81 24.04 26.08
CA SER A 156 -3.93 22.57 26.02
C SER A 156 -4.88 22.18 24.89
N PRO A 157 -4.51 22.37 23.61
CA PRO A 157 -5.48 22.36 22.54
C PRO A 157 -5.06 21.50 21.32
N ASP A 158 -4.02 20.65 21.43
CA ASP A 158 -3.56 19.77 20.35
C ASP A 158 -4.21 18.37 20.40
N ALA A 159 -5.48 18.29 20.82
CA ALA A 159 -6.19 17.01 20.76
C ALA A 159 -6.62 16.75 19.32
N LEU A 160 -6.07 15.70 18.71
CA LEU A 160 -6.46 15.27 17.37
C LEU A 160 -7.98 15.10 17.27
N PRO A 161 -8.64 15.61 16.20
CA PRO A 161 -10.05 15.39 15.95
C PRO A 161 -10.44 13.91 16.08
N PRO A 162 -11.51 13.54 16.81
CA PRO A 162 -11.98 12.15 16.85
C PRO A 162 -12.28 11.58 15.46
N THR A 163 -12.73 12.44 14.53
CA THR A 163 -12.97 12.14 13.12
C THR A 163 -11.70 11.68 12.39
N PHE A 164 -10.53 12.17 12.79
CA PHE A 164 -9.25 11.75 12.22
C PHE A 164 -8.95 10.29 12.57
N ARG A 165 -9.14 9.90 13.84
CA ARG A 165 -8.99 8.51 14.27
C ARG A 165 -9.95 7.57 13.55
N VAL A 166 -11.21 8.00 13.35
CA VAL A 166 -12.20 7.23 12.59
C VAL A 166 -11.73 7.02 11.15
N LEU A 167 -11.23 8.06 10.48
CA LEU A 167 -10.70 7.97 9.12
C LEU A 167 -9.54 6.96 9.03
N CYS A 168 -8.52 7.08 9.88
CA CYS A 168 -7.36 6.18 9.88
C CYS A 168 -7.75 4.72 10.16
N ASN A 169 -8.59 4.49 11.17
CA ASN A 169 -9.05 3.14 11.52
C ASN A 169 -9.88 2.50 10.40
N SER A 170 -10.68 3.30 9.68
CA SER A 170 -11.42 2.83 8.51
C SER A 170 -10.47 2.36 7.41
N VAL A 171 -9.42 3.13 7.10
CA VAL A 171 -8.41 2.76 6.10
C VAL A 171 -7.67 1.47 6.50
N VAL A 172 -7.31 1.31 7.77
CA VAL A 172 -6.72 0.06 8.30
C VAL A 172 -7.68 -1.13 8.10
N GLY A 173 -8.98 -0.94 8.30
CA GLY A 173 -9.98 -1.97 8.01
C GLY A 173 -10.04 -2.32 6.52
N ILE A 174 -10.03 -1.30 5.65
CA ILE A 174 -10.13 -1.45 4.21
C ILE A 174 -8.93 -2.22 3.63
N ILE A 175 -7.70 -1.88 4.04
CA ILE A 175 -6.52 -2.62 3.57
C ILE A 175 -6.54 -4.07 4.05
N ARG A 176 -6.96 -4.31 5.30
CA ARG A 176 -7.08 -5.67 5.85
C ARG A 176 -8.09 -6.49 5.07
N ASP A 177 -9.25 -5.92 4.76
CA ASP A 177 -10.27 -6.57 3.96
C ASP A 177 -9.80 -6.81 2.52
N SER A 178 -9.07 -5.85 1.93
CA SER A 178 -8.47 -5.98 0.60
C SER A 178 -7.47 -7.14 0.53
N VAL A 179 -6.50 -7.19 1.45
CA VAL A 179 -5.51 -8.27 1.54
C VAL A 179 -6.19 -9.62 1.83
N ALA A 180 -7.17 -9.65 2.73
CA ALA A 180 -7.88 -10.87 3.06
C ALA A 180 -8.78 -11.38 1.92
N SER A 181 -9.26 -10.49 1.05
CA SER A 181 -9.99 -10.86 -0.18
C SER A 181 -9.05 -11.52 -1.18
N LEU A 182 -7.82 -11.02 -1.33
CA LEU A 182 -6.78 -11.61 -2.17
C LEU A 182 -6.35 -13.00 -1.69
N GLU A 183 -6.06 -13.13 -0.40
CA GLU A 183 -5.60 -14.39 0.19
C GLU A 183 -6.59 -15.52 -0.09
N ARG A 184 -7.87 -15.22 0.13
CA ARG A 184 -8.99 -16.17 0.00
C ARG A 184 -9.61 -16.22 -1.39
N LEU A 185 -9.18 -15.34 -2.30
CA LEU A 185 -9.84 -15.09 -3.59
C LEU A 185 -11.36 -14.89 -3.41
N ASP A 186 -11.72 -14.06 -2.42
CA ASP A 186 -13.09 -13.82 -2.00
C ASP A 186 -13.70 -12.64 -2.77
N ALA A 187 -14.51 -12.97 -3.77
CA ALA A 187 -15.20 -11.98 -4.60
C ALA A 187 -16.25 -11.16 -3.83
N GLU A 188 -16.89 -11.72 -2.80
CA GLU A 188 -17.88 -10.98 -2.03
C GLU A 188 -17.21 -9.92 -1.16
N LEU A 189 -16.12 -10.28 -0.48
CA LEU A 189 -15.34 -9.33 0.29
C LEU A 189 -14.71 -8.26 -0.62
N ALA A 190 -14.20 -8.65 -1.79
CA ALA A 190 -13.70 -7.69 -2.77
C ALA A 190 -14.79 -6.67 -3.15
N ARG A 191 -16.04 -7.09 -3.40
CA ARG A 191 -17.15 -6.14 -3.67
C ARG A 191 -17.41 -5.17 -2.53
N VAL A 192 -17.26 -5.58 -1.28
CA VAL A 192 -17.38 -4.67 -0.13
C VAL A 192 -16.26 -3.63 -0.17
N VAL A 193 -15.02 -4.03 -0.42
CA VAL A 193 -13.86 -3.12 -0.54
C VAL A 193 -14.06 -2.09 -1.65
N LEU A 194 -14.68 -2.48 -2.78
CA LEU A 194 -14.96 -1.57 -3.90
C LEU A 194 -15.90 -0.39 -3.54
N LEU A 195 -16.61 -0.45 -2.41
CA LEU A 195 -17.49 0.62 -1.93
C LEU A 195 -16.78 1.55 -0.94
N SER A 196 -15.53 1.27 -0.60
CA SER A 196 -14.83 1.95 0.48
C SER A 196 -14.38 3.38 0.15
N GLU A 197 -14.11 3.69 -1.13
CA GLU A 197 -13.60 5.01 -1.54
C GLU A 197 -14.57 6.15 -1.17
N GLU A 198 -15.86 6.00 -1.46
CA GLU A 198 -16.86 7.03 -1.10
C GLU A 198 -17.00 7.17 0.42
N ALA A 199 -16.94 6.06 1.17
CA ALA A 199 -16.97 6.11 2.63
C ALA A 199 -15.76 6.88 3.20
N VAL A 200 -14.57 6.66 2.67
CA VAL A 200 -13.36 7.41 3.05
C VAL A 200 -13.49 8.89 2.65
N ALA A 201 -14.08 9.18 1.49
CA ALA A 201 -14.35 10.56 1.07
C ALA A 201 -15.32 11.28 2.01
N GLU A 202 -16.37 10.62 2.48
CA GLU A 202 -17.29 11.16 3.49
C GLU A 202 -16.58 11.44 4.82
N PHE A 203 -15.76 10.51 5.31
CA PHE A 203 -14.97 10.71 6.52
C PHE A 203 -13.99 11.87 6.41
N LYS A 204 -13.32 12.02 5.25
CA LYS A 204 -12.47 13.18 4.98
C LYS A 204 -13.26 14.48 5.02
N ARG A 205 -14.44 14.57 4.40
CA ARG A 205 -15.29 15.78 4.45
C ARG A 205 -15.67 16.13 5.89
N ALA A 206 -16.02 15.13 6.69
CA ALA A 206 -16.35 15.30 8.11
C ALA A 206 -15.14 15.81 8.92
N LEU A 207 -13.96 15.21 8.70
CA LEU A 207 -12.70 15.65 9.31
C LEU A 207 -12.38 17.10 8.95
N LEU A 208 -12.40 17.48 7.67
CA LEU A 208 -12.08 18.84 7.25
C LEU A 208 -13.05 19.87 7.81
N THR A 209 -14.32 19.50 7.99
CA THR A 209 -15.30 20.36 8.67
C THR A 209 -14.93 20.60 10.13
N ASP A 210 -14.42 19.58 10.84
CA ASP A 210 -13.95 19.70 12.22
C ASP A 210 -12.66 20.52 12.30
N VAL A 211 -11.70 20.24 11.42
CA VAL A 211 -10.42 20.97 11.29
C VAL A 211 -10.69 22.47 11.06
N HIS A 212 -11.56 22.85 10.12
CA HIS A 212 -11.88 24.27 9.88
C HIS A 212 -12.50 24.95 11.10
N ARG A 213 -13.38 24.25 11.84
CA ARG A 213 -14.00 24.77 13.06
C ARG A 213 -12.97 25.01 14.15
N GLN A 214 -12.08 24.05 14.37
CA GLN A 214 -11.01 24.13 15.36
C GLN A 214 -9.98 25.21 15.00
N LEU A 215 -9.61 25.31 13.71
CA LEU A 215 -8.72 26.34 13.21
C LEU A 215 -9.31 27.74 13.40
N SER A 216 -10.60 27.92 13.09
CA SER A 216 -11.31 29.20 13.28
C SER A 216 -11.43 29.59 14.76
N ALA A 217 -11.52 28.61 15.66
CA ALA A 217 -11.54 28.81 17.09
C ALA A 217 -10.14 29.07 17.69
N GLY A 218 -9.07 28.94 16.89
CA GLY A 218 -7.69 29.03 17.35
C GLY A 218 -7.25 27.86 18.23
N SER A 219 -7.95 26.73 18.18
CA SER A 219 -7.61 25.54 18.96
C SER A 219 -6.56 24.67 18.26
N ILE A 220 -6.39 24.75 16.95
CA ILE A 220 -5.28 24.08 16.25
C ILE A 220 -4.50 25.09 15.41
N SER A 221 -3.23 24.80 15.17
CA SER A 221 -2.39 25.59 14.27
C SER A 221 -2.74 25.33 12.80
N ILE A 222 -2.34 26.26 11.93
CA ILE A 222 -2.43 26.07 10.47
C ILE A 222 -1.57 24.87 10.04
N ASP A 223 -0.41 24.68 10.66
CA ASP A 223 0.49 23.56 10.36
C ASP A 223 -0.18 22.21 10.67
N LEU A 224 -0.80 22.07 11.84
CA LEU A 224 -1.53 20.84 12.22
C LEU A 224 -2.76 20.64 11.32
N ALA A 225 -3.50 21.70 10.99
CA ALA A 225 -4.63 21.62 10.08
C ALA A 225 -4.22 21.13 8.68
N SER A 226 -3.08 21.58 8.18
CA SER A 226 -2.53 21.18 6.90
C SER A 226 -2.00 19.73 6.95
N ALA A 227 -1.30 19.33 8.01
CA ALA A 227 -0.87 17.94 8.19
C ALA A 227 -2.05 16.95 8.26
N LEU A 228 -3.13 17.32 8.95
CA LEU A 228 -4.37 16.54 8.97
C LEU A 228 -5.00 16.43 7.58
N HIS A 229 -4.97 17.50 6.78
CA HIS A 229 -5.44 17.49 5.40
C HIS A 229 -4.58 16.56 4.52
N ASP A 230 -3.26 16.63 4.67
CA ASP A 230 -2.31 15.83 3.90
C ASP A 230 -2.50 14.33 4.19
N VAL A 231 -2.55 13.93 5.47
CA VAL A 231 -2.80 12.52 5.84
C VAL A 231 -4.19 12.07 5.36
N ALA A 232 -5.20 12.95 5.40
CA ALA A 232 -6.53 12.62 4.88
C ALA A 232 -6.58 12.47 3.36
N ASN A 233 -5.73 13.18 2.61
CA ASN A 233 -5.53 12.94 1.19
C ASN A 233 -4.90 11.55 0.97
N GLN A 234 -3.86 11.21 1.73
CA GLN A 234 -3.21 9.90 1.63
C GLN A 234 -4.16 8.75 1.95
N CYS A 235 -5.06 8.92 2.92
CA CYS A 235 -6.12 7.95 3.23
C CYS A 235 -7.02 7.65 2.01
N LEU A 236 -7.35 8.66 1.20
CA LEU A 236 -8.12 8.47 -0.02
C LEU A 236 -7.34 7.71 -1.09
N VAL A 237 -6.06 8.05 -1.26
CA VAL A 237 -5.20 7.38 -2.25
C VAL A 237 -5.01 5.90 -1.87
N ILE A 238 -4.83 5.58 -0.58
CA ILE A 238 -4.80 4.19 -0.12
C ILE A 238 -6.12 3.47 -0.43
N ALA A 239 -7.26 4.12 -0.19
CA ALA A 239 -8.56 3.53 -0.48
C ALA A 239 -8.72 3.20 -1.98
N ASP A 240 -8.28 4.09 -2.87
CA ASP A 240 -8.25 3.86 -4.33
C ASP A 240 -7.36 2.66 -4.70
N HIS A 241 -6.15 2.56 -4.16
CA HIS A 241 -5.31 1.38 -4.39
C HIS A 241 -5.96 0.09 -3.84
N CYS A 242 -6.68 0.16 -2.73
CA CYS A 242 -7.43 -0.98 -2.20
C CYS A 242 -8.57 -1.41 -3.14
N THR A 243 -9.29 -0.46 -3.76
CA THR A 243 -10.32 -0.80 -4.74
C THR A 243 -9.68 -1.41 -5.99
N ASN A 244 -8.53 -0.93 -6.46
CA ASN A 244 -7.78 -1.53 -7.57
C ASN A 244 -7.36 -2.98 -7.28
N VAL A 245 -6.92 -3.29 -6.06
CA VAL A 245 -6.65 -4.67 -5.63
C VAL A 245 -7.92 -5.52 -5.68
N ALA A 246 -9.02 -5.01 -5.14
CA ALA A 246 -10.30 -5.71 -5.16
C ALA A 246 -10.83 -5.96 -6.58
N GLU A 247 -10.61 -5.03 -7.53
CA GLU A 247 -10.89 -5.25 -8.95
C GLU A 247 -10.10 -6.44 -9.51
N GLN A 248 -8.82 -6.56 -9.14
CA GLN A 248 -7.97 -7.66 -9.59
C GLN A 248 -8.42 -9.00 -8.99
N VAL A 249 -8.85 -9.02 -7.73
CA VAL A 249 -9.45 -10.20 -7.10
C VAL A 249 -10.73 -10.63 -7.83
N MET A 250 -11.60 -9.67 -8.15
CA MET A 250 -12.81 -9.93 -8.95
C MET A 250 -12.47 -10.48 -10.34
N TYR A 251 -11.45 -9.92 -10.99
CA TYR A 251 -11.00 -10.35 -12.30
C TYR A 251 -10.47 -11.79 -12.27
N VAL A 252 -9.63 -12.14 -11.30
CA VAL A 252 -9.02 -13.48 -11.26
C VAL A 252 -10.06 -14.56 -10.97
N VAL A 253 -11.08 -14.27 -10.14
CA VAL A 253 -12.18 -15.18 -9.81
C VAL A 253 -13.18 -15.33 -10.96
N SER A 254 -13.62 -14.22 -11.55
CA SER A 254 -14.70 -14.23 -12.55
C SER A 254 -14.22 -14.44 -13.98
N GLY A 255 -12.95 -14.11 -14.26
CA GLY A 255 -12.39 -14.01 -15.60
C GLY A 255 -12.85 -12.80 -16.42
N LYS A 256 -13.64 -11.91 -15.82
CA LYS A 256 -14.25 -10.75 -16.46
C LYS A 256 -13.56 -9.49 -16.00
N ILE A 257 -13.20 -8.62 -16.95
CA ILE A 257 -12.56 -7.34 -16.62
C ILE A 257 -13.63 -6.43 -16.03
N MET A 258 -13.49 -6.09 -14.76
CA MET A 258 -14.35 -5.12 -14.07
C MET A 258 -13.70 -3.73 -14.16
N ARG A 259 -14.50 -2.69 -14.41
CA ARG A 259 -14.06 -1.30 -14.38
C ARG A 259 -15.05 -0.44 -13.61
N HIS A 260 -14.53 0.53 -12.87
CA HIS A 260 -15.33 1.61 -12.32
C HIS A 260 -15.72 2.59 -13.44
N THR A 261 -17.02 2.80 -13.68
CA THR A 261 -17.51 3.83 -14.60
C THR A 261 -18.65 4.59 -13.94
N ALA A 262 -18.45 5.89 -13.68
CA ALA A 262 -19.47 6.80 -13.16
C ALA A 262 -20.26 6.27 -11.93
N GLY A 263 -19.54 5.80 -10.91
CA GLY A 263 -20.13 5.38 -9.62
C GLY A 263 -20.74 3.98 -9.63
N HIS A 264 -20.54 3.19 -10.68
CA HIS A 264 -21.02 1.82 -10.77
C HIS A 264 -19.96 0.89 -11.38
N TRP A 265 -19.93 -0.35 -10.87
CA TRP A 265 -19.04 -1.39 -11.34
C TRP A 265 -19.65 -2.11 -12.53
N GLN A 266 -19.00 -2.03 -13.70
CA GLN A 266 -19.47 -2.67 -14.92
C GLN A 266 -18.42 -3.64 -15.47
N GLU A 267 -18.91 -4.75 -16.00
CA GLU A 267 -18.11 -5.67 -16.80
C GLU A 267 -17.78 -5.01 -18.15
N VAL A 268 -16.51 -4.98 -18.51
CA VAL A 268 -16.09 -4.58 -19.86
C VAL A 268 -16.45 -5.73 -20.80
N ALA A 269 -17.42 -5.50 -21.69
CA ALA A 269 -17.75 -6.46 -22.73
C ALA A 269 -16.49 -6.75 -23.56
N GLY A 270 -16.08 -8.03 -23.62
CA GLY A 270 -15.01 -8.44 -24.52
C GLY A 270 -15.41 -8.17 -25.96
N GLN A 271 -14.60 -7.41 -26.71
CA GLN A 271 -14.73 -7.43 -28.16
C GLN A 271 -14.35 -8.83 -28.67
N PRO A 272 -15.12 -9.39 -29.61
CA PRO A 272 -14.94 -10.75 -30.10
C PRO A 272 -13.59 -10.98 -30.80
#